data_AF-A0AAN6Q342-F1
#
_entry.id   AF-A0AAN6Q342-F1
#
_cell.length_a   1.000
_cell.length_b   1.000
_cell.length_c   1.000
_cell.angle_alpha   90.00
_cell.angle_beta   90.00
_cell.angle_gamma   90.00
#
_symmetry.space_group_name_H-M   'P 1'
#
loop_
_entity.id
_entity.type
_entity.pdbx_description
1 polymer ?
#
loop_
_entity_poly.entity_id
_entity_poly.type
_entity_poly.pdbx_seq_one_letter_code
_entity_poly.pdbx_strand_id
1 'polypeptide(L)'
;MGTLSRRETFIKEHPFQYPHNFPYQHIFRKMADKLRNQQELERLQAKYVGTGHPDTTSWEWKTNIHRDTYSSIAGHPPLLSYLALAENEPVSTVRVRMIRKMLQPVGPPPPREGDEVLVAPRQDGS
;
A
#
# COMPACT_ATOMS: atom_id res chain seq x y z
N MET A 1 -56.14 6.03 15.91
CA MET A 1 -55.65 4.68 16.26
C MET A 1 -55.62 3.84 14.99
N GLY A 2 -54.47 3.74 14.33
CA GLY A 2 -54.30 2.97 13.09
C GLY A 2 -53.81 1.56 13.41
N THR A 3 -54.56 0.55 13.01
CA THR A 3 -54.22 -0.87 13.19
C THR A 3 -53.12 -1.26 12.21
N LEU A 4 -51.87 -1.23 12.66
CA LEU A 4 -50.72 -1.76 11.92
C LEU A 4 -50.93 -3.25 11.62
N SER A 5 -50.73 -3.61 10.35
CA SER A 5 -50.94 -4.95 9.83
C SER A 5 -49.99 -5.93 10.52
N ARG A 6 -50.50 -7.12 10.88
CA ARG A 6 -49.74 -8.20 11.55
C ARG A 6 -48.46 -8.63 10.83
N ARG A 7 -48.26 -8.19 9.57
CA ARG A 7 -47.04 -8.42 8.78
C ARG A 7 -45.92 -7.41 9.08
N GLU A 8 -46.23 -6.23 9.61
CA GLU A 8 -45.25 -5.17 9.89
C GLU A 8 -44.59 -5.31 11.27
N THR A 9 -45.20 -6.03 12.21
CA THR A 9 -44.63 -6.30 13.54
C THR A 9 -43.65 -7.48 13.56
N PHE A 10 -43.68 -8.36 12.56
CA PHE A 10 -42.86 -9.59 12.54
C PHE A 10 -41.37 -9.34 12.28
N ILE A 11 -41.00 -8.20 11.67
CA ILE A 11 -39.62 -7.89 11.29
C ILE A 11 -38.80 -7.28 12.45
N LYS A 12 -39.46 -6.79 13.51
CA LYS A 12 -38.77 -6.08 14.61
C LYS A 12 -38.39 -6.96 15.83
N GLU A 13 -38.94 -8.16 15.96
CA GLU A 13 -38.84 -8.96 17.21
C GLU A 13 -38.00 -10.24 17.07
N HIS A 14 -37.50 -10.56 15.87
CA HIS A 14 -36.67 -11.74 15.65
C HIS A 14 -35.36 -11.34 15.00
N PRO A 15 -34.18 -11.52 15.65
CA PRO A 15 -32.93 -11.53 14.91
C PRO A 15 -33.11 -12.57 13.81
N PHE A 16 -32.78 -12.22 12.56
CA PHE A 16 -32.88 -13.10 11.41
C PHE A 16 -32.01 -14.35 11.66
N GLN A 17 -32.59 -15.31 12.37
CA GLN A 17 -31.93 -16.54 12.78
C GLN A 17 -32.02 -17.45 11.57
N TYR A 18 -30.98 -17.40 10.75
CA TYR A 18 -30.86 -18.24 9.57
C TYR A 18 -31.14 -19.70 9.97
N PRO A 19 -32.09 -20.40 9.34
CA PRO A 19 -32.38 -21.79 9.66
C PRO A 19 -31.10 -22.62 9.49
N HIS A 20 -30.91 -23.55 10.44
CA HIS A 20 -29.67 -24.29 10.70
C HIS A 20 -29.19 -25.20 9.55
N ASN A 21 -29.85 -25.16 8.39
CA ASN A 21 -29.64 -26.02 7.23
C ASN A 21 -29.90 -25.31 5.88
N PHE A 22 -29.52 -24.03 5.76
CA PHE A 22 -29.53 -23.37 4.45
C PHE A 22 -28.44 -23.99 3.55
N PRO A 23 -28.79 -24.57 2.38
CA PRO A 23 -27.78 -24.92 1.39
C PRO A 23 -27.02 -23.65 1.00
N TYR A 24 -25.71 -23.75 0.80
CA TYR A 24 -24.80 -22.65 0.47
C TYR A 24 -24.41 -21.68 1.60
N GLN A 25 -24.74 -21.93 2.88
CA GLN A 25 -24.22 -21.15 4.02
C GLN A 25 -22.69 -21.03 4.02
N HIS A 26 -22.00 -22.08 3.61
CA HIS A 26 -20.55 -22.09 3.49
C HIS A 26 -20.04 -21.15 2.37
N ILE A 27 -20.82 -20.92 1.31
CA ILE A 27 -20.46 -19.98 0.23
C ILE A 27 -20.59 -18.55 0.75
N PHE A 28 -21.71 -18.21 1.40
CA PHE A 28 -21.89 -16.89 2.02
C PHE A 28 -20.84 -16.61 3.09
N ARG A 29 -20.54 -17.60 3.95
CA ARG A 29 -19.46 -17.50 4.92
C ARG A 29 -18.09 -17.27 4.25
N LYS A 30 -17.74 -18.07 3.24
CA LYS A 30 -16.49 -17.89 2.46
C LYS A 30 -16.41 -16.51 1.82
N MET A 31 -17.51 -15.98 1.27
CA MET A 31 -17.53 -14.64 0.68
C MET A 31 -17.37 -13.54 1.74
N ALA A 32 -18.02 -13.68 2.89
CA ALA A 32 -17.86 -12.75 4.01
C ALA A 32 -16.41 -12.73 4.54
N ASP A 33 -15.76 -13.90 4.64
CA ASP A 33 -14.36 -14.00 5.04
C ASP A 33 -13.43 -13.34 4.01
N LYS A 34 -13.67 -13.53 2.71
CA LYS A 34 -12.91 -12.87 1.64
C LYS A 34 -13.00 -11.34 1.74
N LEU A 35 -14.21 -10.81 1.96
CA LEU A 35 -14.41 -9.37 2.10
C LEU A 35 -13.71 -8.82 3.34
N ARG A 36 -13.79 -9.53 4.48
CA ARG A 36 -13.09 -9.16 5.72
C ARG A 36 -11.57 -9.11 5.50
N ASN A 37 -11.02 -10.11 4.82
CA ASN A 37 -9.59 -10.17 4.52
C ASN A 37 -9.15 -9.03 3.59
N GLN A 38 -9.97 -8.68 2.60
CA GLN A 38 -9.70 -7.56 1.69
C GLN A 38 -9.67 -6.22 2.45
N GLN A 39 -10.67 -5.97 3.30
CA GLN A 39 -10.70 -4.77 4.15
C GLN A 39 -9.52 -4.71 5.10
N GLU A 40 -9.10 -5.85 5.66
CA GLU A 40 -7.92 -5.92 6.51
C GLU A 40 -6.63 -5.60 5.75
N LEU A 41 -6.48 -6.10 4.52
CA LEU A 41 -5.35 -5.80 3.65
C LEU A 41 -5.28 -4.30 3.34
N GLU A 42 -6.39 -3.69 2.94
CA GLU A 42 -6.48 -2.25 2.65
C GLU A 42 -6.12 -1.41 3.89
N ARG A 43 -6.61 -1.82 5.06
CA ARG A 43 -6.26 -1.19 6.34
C ARG A 43 -4.76 -1.28 6.64
N LEU A 44 -4.13 -2.43 6.35
CA LEU A 44 -2.69 -2.62 6.54
C LEU A 44 -1.87 -1.79 5.55
N GLN A 45 -2.29 -1.72 4.28
CA GLN A 45 -1.65 -0.89 3.26
C GLN A 45 -1.71 0.60 3.60
N ALA A 46 -2.82 1.07 4.18
CA ALA A 46 -2.94 2.45 4.65
C ALA A 46 -2.01 2.76 5.84
N LYS A 47 -1.72 1.77 6.69
CA LYS A 47 -0.88 1.94 7.88
C LYS A 47 0.61 1.77 7.60
N TYR A 48 0.96 0.78 6.77
CA TYR A 48 2.33 0.37 6.52
C TYR A 48 2.66 0.61 5.05
N VAL A 49 3.32 1.74 4.80
CA VAL A 49 3.83 2.10 3.48
C VAL A 49 4.77 1.00 2.99
N GLY A 50 4.60 0.58 1.74
CA GLY A 50 5.38 -0.49 1.13
C GLY A 50 4.75 -1.89 1.19
N THR A 51 3.57 -2.04 1.82
CA THR A 51 2.80 -3.28 1.77
C THR A 51 2.34 -3.58 0.34
N GLY A 52 2.82 -4.69 -0.23
CA GLY A 52 2.50 -5.09 -1.60
C GLY A 52 1.12 -5.73 -1.78
N HIS A 53 0.73 -5.90 -3.04
CA HIS A 53 -0.41 -6.69 -3.52
C HIS A 53 0.02 -7.51 -4.75
N PRO A 54 -0.79 -8.48 -5.23
CA PRO A 54 -0.42 -9.33 -6.37
C PRO A 54 -0.04 -8.55 -7.65
N ASP A 55 -0.60 -7.36 -7.85
CA ASP A 55 -0.32 -6.51 -9.02
C ASP A 55 0.75 -5.44 -8.76
N THR A 56 1.50 -5.54 -7.65
CA THR A 56 2.62 -4.62 -7.39
C THR A 56 3.67 -4.78 -8.48
N THR A 57 3.98 -3.66 -9.15
CA THR A 57 4.93 -3.65 -10.25
C THR A 57 6.37 -3.80 -9.74
N SER A 58 7.27 -4.29 -10.61
CA SER A 58 8.70 -4.36 -10.28
C SER A 58 9.28 -2.99 -9.90
N TRP A 59 8.79 -1.91 -10.49
CA TRP A 59 9.24 -0.55 -10.18
C TRP A 59 8.80 -0.11 -8.78
N GLU A 60 7.54 -0.36 -8.39
CA GLU A 60 7.03 -0.04 -7.04
C GLU A 60 7.80 -0.80 -5.97
N TRP A 61 7.99 -2.12 -6.16
CA TRP A 61 8.77 -2.95 -5.25
C TRP A 61 10.20 -2.42 -5.08
N LYS A 62 10.92 -2.19 -6.19
CA LYS A 62 12.29 -1.67 -6.13
C LYS A 62 12.35 -0.31 -5.46
N THR A 63 11.39 0.58 -5.74
CA THR A 63 11.31 1.91 -5.11
C THR A 63 11.20 1.80 -3.60
N ASN A 64 10.33 0.91 -3.10
CA ASN A 64 10.16 0.67 -1.66
C ASN A 64 11.47 0.16 -1.03
N ILE A 65 12.10 -0.86 -1.62
CA ILE A 65 13.37 -1.41 -1.12
C ILE A 65 14.49 -0.36 -1.04
N HIS A 66 14.61 0.51 -2.05
CA HIS A 66 15.63 1.57 -2.03
C HIS A 66 15.32 2.62 -0.96
N ARG A 67 14.05 2.99 -0.78
CA ARG A 67 13.64 3.92 0.27
C ARG A 67 13.93 3.36 1.67
N ASP A 68 13.65 2.08 1.90
CA ASP A 68 13.95 1.39 3.16
C ASP A 68 15.45 1.36 3.43
N THR A 69 16.26 1.13 2.38
CA THR A 69 17.71 1.15 2.46
C THR A 69 18.24 2.54 2.84
N TYR A 70 17.80 3.58 2.15
CA TYR A 70 18.20 4.96 2.45
C TYR A 70 17.73 5.42 3.83
N SER A 71 16.55 4.98 4.26
CA SER A 71 16.01 5.25 5.59
C SER A 71 16.88 4.61 6.67
N SER A 72 17.26 3.35 6.45
CA SER A 72 18.17 2.61 7.34
C SER A 72 19.53 3.29 7.43
N ILE A 73 20.11 3.72 6.31
CA ILE A 73 21.39 4.45 6.29
C ILE A 73 21.27 5.78 7.05
N ALA A 74 20.22 6.56 6.80
CA ALA A 74 20.05 7.87 7.43
C ALA A 74 19.74 7.77 8.94
N GLY A 75 19.03 6.72 9.36
CA GLY A 75 18.58 6.49 10.73
C GLY A 75 19.60 5.82 11.66
N HIS A 76 20.56 5.05 11.13
CA HIS A 76 21.55 4.34 11.93
C HIS A 76 22.90 5.09 11.93
N PRO A 77 23.31 5.73 13.04
CA PRO A 77 24.55 6.51 13.09
C PRO A 77 25.82 5.75 12.67
N PRO A 78 26.03 4.46 13.03
CA PRO A 78 27.23 3.74 12.60
C PRO A 78 27.30 3.57 11.08
N LEU A 79 26.18 3.25 10.44
CA LEU A 79 26.10 3.05 9.00
C LEU A 79 26.28 4.36 8.24
N LEU A 80 25.66 5.43 8.74
CA LEU A 80 25.84 6.77 8.17
C LEU A 80 27.29 7.24 8.26
N SER A 81 27.94 7.07 9.42
CA SER A 81 29.34 7.43 9.63
C SER A 81 30.28 6.62 8.74
N TYR A 82 29.99 5.34 8.53
CA TYR A 82 30.75 4.49 7.62
C TYR A 82 30.74 5.03 6.18
N LEU A 83 29.56 5.41 5.66
CA LEU A 83 29.45 6.03 4.33
C LEU A 83 30.11 7.42 4.28
N ALA A 84 29.92 8.25 5.31
CA ALA A 84 30.52 9.58 5.37
C ALA A 84 32.05 9.54 5.36
N LEU A 85 32.64 8.56 6.06
CA LEU A 85 34.07 8.33 6.06
C LEU A 85 34.58 7.86 4.70
N ALA A 86 33.87 6.92 4.06
CA ALA A 86 34.25 6.39 2.75
C ALA A 86 34.20 7.46 1.65
N GLU A 87 33.25 8.40 1.73
CA GLU A 87 33.10 9.47 0.76
C GLU A 87 33.84 10.77 1.11
N ASN A 88 34.47 10.84 2.31
CA ASN A 88 35.15 12.03 2.82
C ASN A 88 34.25 13.29 2.83
N GLU A 89 32.98 13.13 3.23
CA GLU A 89 31.98 14.20 3.30
C GLU A 89 31.43 14.30 4.73
N PRO A 90 30.97 15.48 5.18
CA PRO A 90 30.41 15.59 6.52
C PRO A 90 29.10 14.80 6.62
N VAL A 91 28.88 14.20 7.80
CA VAL A 91 27.74 13.33 8.11
C VAL A 91 26.39 13.99 7.79
N SER A 92 26.28 15.30 7.98
CA SER A 92 25.07 16.09 7.66
C SER A 92 24.78 16.11 6.15
N THR A 93 25.80 16.34 5.32
CA THR A 93 25.67 16.33 3.85
C THR A 93 25.26 14.96 3.34
N VAL A 94 25.89 13.89 3.84
CA VAL A 94 25.55 12.52 3.45
C VAL A 94 24.10 12.19 3.84
N ARG A 95 23.66 12.57 5.05
CA ARG A 95 22.28 12.38 5.49
C ARG A 95 21.27 13.08 4.59
N VAL A 96 21.49 14.36 4.29
CA VAL A 96 20.62 15.13 3.39
C VAL A 96 20.56 14.49 2.01
N ARG A 97 21.69 14.00 1.50
CA ARG A 97 21.76 13.32 0.21
C ARG A 97 21.00 11.99 0.20
N MET A 98 21.08 11.19 1.27
CA MET A 98 20.28 9.96 1.38
C MET A 98 18.78 10.25 1.37
N ILE A 99 18.35 11.30 2.07
CA ILE A 99 16.94 11.73 2.07
C ILE A 99 16.52 12.21 0.66
N ARG A 100 17.35 13.01 -0.02
CA ARG A 100 17.05 13.48 -1.39
C ARG A 100 16.93 12.33 -2.40
N LYS A 101 17.76 11.29 -2.27
CA LYS A 101 17.70 10.09 -3.13
C LYS A 101 16.40 9.29 -2.98
N MET A 102 15.63 9.48 -1.91
CA MET A 102 14.34 8.79 -1.72
C MET A 102 13.24 9.24 -2.67
N LEU A 103 13.35 10.43 -3.28
CA LEU A 103 12.30 10.97 -4.15
C LEU A 103 12.05 10.04 -5.34
N GLN A 104 13.11 9.72 -6.08
CA GLN A 104 13.06 8.86 -7.27
C GLN A 104 14.33 7.99 -7.33
N PRO A 105 14.41 6.93 -6.52
CA PRO A 105 15.64 6.16 -6.36
C PRO A 105 15.97 5.26 -7.55
N VAL A 106 14.97 4.88 -8.35
CA VAL A 106 15.09 3.91 -9.46
C VAL A 106 14.61 4.50 -10.79
N GLY A 107 14.63 5.83 -10.92
CA GLY A 107 14.17 6.54 -12.11
C GLY A 107 12.64 6.66 -12.22
N PRO A 108 12.15 7.29 -13.31
CA PRO A 108 10.72 7.49 -13.52
C PRO A 108 9.98 6.15 -13.64
N PRO A 109 8.71 6.10 -13.20
CA PRO A 109 7.89 4.91 -13.36
C PRO A 109 7.74 4.58 -14.86
N PRO A 110 7.64 3.28 -15.21
CA PRO A 110 7.32 2.89 -16.57
C PRO A 110 5.95 3.49 -16.96
N PRO A 111 5.76 3.86 -18.23
CA PRO A 111 4.46 4.33 -18.69
C PRO A 111 3.42 3.24 -18.47
N ARG A 112 2.29 3.62 -17.87
CA ARG A 112 1.15 2.71 -17.73
C ARG A 112 0.55 2.47 -19.12
N GLU A 113 -0.01 1.29 -19.35
CA GLU A 113 -0.78 1.03 -20.57
C GLU A 113 -1.89 2.09 -20.69
N GLY A 114 -1.75 3.02 -21.64
CA GLY A 114 -2.69 4.13 -21.86
C GLY A 114 -2.12 5.54 -21.71
N ASP A 115 -0.93 5.72 -21.11
CA ASP A 115 -0.28 7.03 -21.01
C ASP A 115 0.70 7.22 -22.18
N GLU A 116 0.35 8.07 -23.14
CA GLU A 116 1.26 8.48 -24.21
C GLU A 116 2.51 9.12 -23.59
N VAL A 117 3.68 8.55 -23.92
CA VAL A 117 4.95 9.02 -23.39
C VAL A 117 5.30 10.35 -24.04
N LEU A 118 5.01 11.46 -23.37
CA LEU A 118 5.67 12.73 -23.63
C LEU A 118 7.14 12.60 -23.24
N VAL A 119 7.94 12.00 -24.11
CA VAL A 119 9.40 12.01 -24.02
C VAL A 119 9.82 13.48 -24.20
N ALA A 120 10.15 14.15 -23.10
CA ALA A 120 10.85 15.43 -23.18
C ALA A 120 12.13 15.21 -24.02
N PRO A 121 12.41 16.04 -25.04
CA PRO A 121 13.59 15.89 -25.85
C PRO A 121 14.82 15.81 -24.95
N ARG A 122 15.63 14.76 -25.10
CA ARG A 122 16.95 14.72 -24.48
C ARG A 122 17.69 15.94 -25.01
N GLN A 123 18.06 16.86 -24.13
CA GLN A 123 18.95 17.96 -24.48
C GLN A 123 20.35 17.37 -24.59
N ASP A 124 20.61 16.72 -25.72
CA ASP A 124 21.92 16.26 -26.11
C ASP A 124 22.66 17.50 -26.68
N GLY A 125 23.45 18.17 -25.83
CA GLY A 125 24.65 18.92 -26.22
C GLY A 125 24.51 20.27 -26.97
N SER A 126 24.99 21.33 -26.30
CA SER A 126 26.05 22.20 -26.84
C SER A 126 26.98 22.61 -25.70
#